data_AF-A0A537IDB0-F1
#
_entry.id   AF-A0A537IDB0-F1
#
_cell.length_a   1.000
_cell.length_b   1.000
_cell.length_c   1.000
_cell.angle_alpha   90.00
_cell.angle_beta   90.00
_cell.angle_gamma   90.00
#
_symmetry.space_group_name_H-M   'P 1'
#
loop_
_entity.id
_entity.type
_entity.pdbx_description
1 polymer ?
#
loop_
_entity_poly.entity_id
_entity_poly.type
_entity_poly.pdbx_seq_one_letter_code
_entity_poly.pdbx_strand_id
1 'polypeptide(L)'
;MLPKPRFSRRQLLPVTVMICVLFFGACADRVKTDLIAFKALDQGLGSSNDIIDAQNQDAIACIKDETTDPSTAQKAQIWYSKAQLIQSLSQNVSRYVEGLRTSLKEEAGLKIKDGDELFKENDKNAVMRLFRKQGKGNELYKRLKEYRSEISKIDSGMLSILERGPEVMIKDFGSGGKASDDFTKNYFDDISTVAALAMLNRFQNNIRIVENQALRFCVNSLPHLILDDFGPGGFASINSTYVRPLEKMEIMAGVVSFLKSADAEIVIAGKTILIEPDGVGYYHFKADKAAGKHFLPVQITFTGRDGNRRMIAKTVEYTVAGDK
;
A
#
# COMPACT_ATOMS: atom_id res chain seq x y z
N MET A 1 -25.39 -33.75 22.27
CA MET A 1 -25.59 -33.15 20.93
C MET A 1 -25.89 -31.67 21.13
N LEU A 2 -24.93 -30.79 20.85
CA LEU A 2 -25.12 -29.33 20.92
C LEU A 2 -25.62 -28.81 19.57
N PRO A 3 -26.52 -27.81 19.53
CA PRO A 3 -27.08 -27.31 18.28
C PRO A 3 -26.06 -26.46 17.52
N LYS A 4 -25.97 -26.68 16.20
CA LYS A 4 -25.15 -25.86 15.28
C LYS A 4 -25.67 -24.41 15.24
N PRO A 5 -24.80 -23.40 15.24
CA PRO A 5 -25.23 -22.03 15.00
C PRO A 5 -25.68 -21.87 13.54
N ARG A 6 -26.93 -21.42 13.37
CA ARG A 6 -27.51 -21.00 12.09
C ARG A 6 -26.86 -19.68 11.67
N PHE A 7 -26.02 -19.72 10.64
CA PHE A 7 -25.62 -18.51 9.92
C PHE A 7 -26.84 -17.93 9.18
N SER A 8 -27.33 -16.80 9.67
CA SER A 8 -28.37 -15.99 9.02
C SER A 8 -27.78 -15.33 7.76
N ARG A 9 -28.13 -15.85 6.58
CA ARG A 9 -28.05 -15.13 5.31
C ARG A 9 -28.99 -13.93 5.37
N ARG A 10 -28.48 -12.73 5.60
CA ARG A 10 -29.13 -11.48 5.19
C ARG A 10 -28.08 -10.39 5.01
N GLN A 11 -28.13 -9.76 3.83
CA GLN A 11 -27.27 -8.69 3.31
C GLN A 11 -25.96 -9.14 2.62
N LEU A 12 -26.10 -9.99 1.59
CA LEU A 12 -25.33 -9.76 0.36
C LEU A 12 -25.91 -8.50 -0.29
N LEU A 13 -25.10 -7.43 -0.37
CA LEU A 13 -25.31 -6.33 -1.29
C LEU A 13 -24.00 -6.16 -2.09
N PRO A 14 -24.03 -6.34 -3.42
CA PRO A 14 -22.84 -6.33 -4.27
C PRO A 14 -22.49 -4.89 -4.61
N VAL A 15 -21.43 -4.34 -4.02
CA VAL A 15 -20.96 -2.98 -4.35
C VAL A 15 -19.42 -2.97 -4.33
N THR A 16 -18.79 -3.67 -5.27
CA THR A 16 -17.37 -3.44 -5.58
C THR A 16 -17.31 -2.61 -6.86
N VAL A 17 -17.52 -1.31 -6.67
CA VAL A 17 -17.59 -0.28 -7.71
C VAL A 17 -16.21 -0.06 -8.31
N MET A 18 -16.15 -0.23 -9.63
CA MET A 18 -15.18 0.32 -10.58
C MET A 18 -14.54 1.63 -10.12
N ILE A 19 -13.30 1.56 -9.63
CA ILE A 19 -12.39 2.71 -9.54
C ILE A 19 -11.56 2.75 -10.82
N CYS A 20 -12.08 3.47 -11.81
CA CYS A 20 -11.27 4.17 -12.80
C CYS A 20 -11.53 5.64 -12.55
N VAL A 21 -10.59 6.37 -11.96
CA VAL A 21 -10.61 7.82 -12.01
C VAL A 21 -9.32 8.28 -12.66
N LEU A 22 -9.41 8.36 -13.98
CA LEU A 22 -8.51 9.12 -14.83
C LEU A 22 -8.62 10.60 -14.42
N PHE A 23 -7.48 11.23 -14.13
CA PHE A 23 -7.38 12.68 -14.05
C PHE A 23 -7.44 13.27 -15.47
N PHE A 24 -8.63 13.52 -16.01
CA PHE A 24 -8.78 14.36 -17.20
C PHE A 24 -9.67 15.57 -16.92
N GLY A 25 -9.06 16.74 -16.99
CA GLY A 25 -9.70 18.05 -16.94
C GLY A 25 -8.70 19.09 -17.45
N ALA A 26 -8.49 19.14 -18.76
CA ALA A 26 -7.54 20.03 -19.40
C ALA A 26 -8.00 21.50 -19.32
N CYS A 27 -7.26 22.32 -18.57
CA CYS A 27 -7.12 23.76 -18.74
C CYS A 27 -5.74 24.18 -18.24
N ALA A 28 -5.02 25.01 -19.01
CA ALA A 28 -3.59 25.31 -18.81
C ALA A 28 -3.25 25.90 -17.43
N ASP A 29 -4.18 26.60 -16.77
CA ASP A 29 -4.00 27.11 -15.40
C ASP A 29 -4.01 26.02 -14.32
N ARG A 30 -4.64 24.88 -14.58
CA ARG A 30 -4.68 23.73 -13.65
C ARG A 30 -3.39 22.92 -13.65
N VAL A 31 -2.57 23.02 -14.69
CA VAL A 31 -1.35 22.20 -14.86
C VAL A 31 -0.36 22.42 -13.71
N LYS A 32 -0.19 23.65 -13.22
CA LYS A 32 0.70 23.93 -12.08
C LYS A 32 0.15 23.39 -10.76
N THR A 33 -1.15 23.55 -10.52
CA THR A 33 -1.83 23.03 -9.33
C THR A 33 -1.81 21.50 -9.30
N ASP A 34 -2.03 20.86 -10.44
CA ASP A 34 -1.94 19.40 -10.61
C ASP A 34 -0.50 18.89 -10.44
N LEU A 35 0.51 19.63 -10.88
CA LEU A 35 1.92 19.25 -10.65
C LEU A 35 2.28 19.26 -9.16
N ILE A 36 1.86 20.29 -8.42
CA ILE A 36 2.08 20.39 -6.96
C ILE A 36 1.37 19.24 -6.24
N ALA A 37 0.15 18.92 -6.68
CA ALA A 37 -0.62 17.77 -6.20
C ALA A 37 0.16 16.46 -6.29
N PHE A 38 0.68 16.16 -7.48
CA PHE A 38 1.42 14.92 -7.72
C PHE A 38 2.73 14.86 -6.94
N LYS A 39 3.41 15.98 -6.72
CA LYS A 39 4.61 16.04 -5.86
C LYS A 39 4.27 15.76 -4.39
N ALA A 40 3.21 16.38 -3.88
CA ALA A 40 2.75 16.15 -2.51
C ALA A 40 2.31 14.69 -2.29
N LEU A 41 1.67 14.10 -3.31
CA LEU A 41 1.34 12.68 -3.33
C LEU A 41 2.60 11.80 -3.32
N ASP A 42 3.58 12.08 -4.19
CA ASP A 42 4.85 11.33 -4.25
C ASP A 42 5.60 11.39 -2.91
N GLN A 43 5.65 12.56 -2.27
CA GLN A 43 6.27 12.72 -0.96
C GLN A 43 5.54 11.91 0.13
N GLY A 44 4.21 11.99 0.18
CA GLY A 44 3.41 11.25 1.16
C GLY A 44 3.53 9.73 1.00
N LEU A 45 3.56 9.24 -0.24
CA LEU A 45 3.82 7.84 -0.55
C LEU A 45 5.24 7.43 -0.15
N GLY A 46 6.24 8.31 -0.28
CA GLY A 46 7.59 8.10 0.23
C GLY A 46 7.60 7.84 1.74
N SER A 47 6.99 8.71 2.53
CA SER A 47 6.89 8.49 3.99
C SER A 47 6.12 7.23 4.36
N SER A 48 5.06 6.89 3.61
CA SER A 48 4.32 5.62 3.78
C SER A 48 5.21 4.41 3.51
N ASN A 49 6.03 4.46 2.44
CA ASN A 49 6.98 3.41 2.11
C ASN A 49 7.99 3.17 3.22
N ASP A 50 8.57 4.24 3.78
CA ASP A 50 9.57 4.12 4.86
C ASP A 50 8.98 3.44 6.11
N ILE A 51 7.73 3.78 6.46
CA ILE A 51 7.02 3.16 7.58
C ILE A 51 6.77 1.68 7.32
N ILE A 52 6.28 1.32 6.12
CA ILE A 52 5.96 -0.06 5.78
C ILE A 52 7.23 -0.91 5.65
N ASP A 53 8.32 -0.35 5.11
CA ASP A 53 9.61 -1.02 5.01
C ASP A 53 10.18 -1.37 6.40
N ALA A 54 10.07 -0.46 7.37
CA ALA A 54 10.42 -0.75 8.76
C ALA A 54 9.58 -1.91 9.32
N GLN A 55 8.27 -1.93 9.06
CA GLN A 55 7.39 -3.02 9.50
C GLN A 55 7.74 -4.37 8.85
N ASN A 56 8.14 -4.37 7.58
CA ASN A 56 8.55 -5.58 6.89
C ASN A 56 9.84 -6.15 7.48
N GLN A 57 10.79 -5.27 7.86
CA GLN A 57 12.01 -5.66 8.56
C GLN A 57 11.71 -6.26 9.94
N ASP A 58 10.85 -5.62 10.72
CA ASP A 58 10.44 -6.11 12.04
C ASP A 58 9.77 -7.49 11.95
N ALA A 59 8.86 -7.68 10.98
CA ALA A 59 8.17 -8.96 10.80
C ALA A 59 9.15 -10.10 10.42
N ILE A 60 10.15 -9.83 9.59
CA ILE A 60 11.16 -10.84 9.21
C ILE A 60 12.10 -11.14 10.38
N ALA A 61 12.53 -10.12 11.11
CA ALA A 61 13.34 -10.29 12.32
C ALA A 61 12.61 -11.15 13.34
N CYS A 62 11.32 -10.91 13.55
CA CYS A 62 10.47 -11.72 14.42
C CYS A 62 10.48 -13.20 14.05
N ILE A 63 10.21 -13.53 12.79
CA ILE A 63 10.19 -14.93 12.35
C ILE A 63 11.57 -15.57 12.50
N LYS A 64 12.64 -14.80 12.27
CA LYS A 64 14.02 -15.26 12.44
C LYS A 64 14.33 -15.57 13.90
N ASP A 65 13.95 -14.71 14.84
CA ASP A 65 14.25 -14.91 16.26
C ASP A 65 13.57 -16.18 16.79
N GLU A 66 12.37 -16.47 16.32
CA GLU A 66 11.63 -17.70 16.62
C GLU A 66 12.30 -18.98 16.07
N THR A 67 13.24 -18.85 15.13
CA THR A 67 14.06 -20.02 14.73
C THR A 67 15.03 -20.48 15.82
N THR A 68 15.26 -19.64 16.83
CA THR A 68 16.19 -19.92 17.93
C THR A 68 15.54 -20.55 19.16
N ASP A 69 14.22 -20.43 19.33
CA ASP A 69 13.49 -21.09 20.40
C ASP A 69 13.27 -22.58 20.05
N PRO A 70 13.78 -23.54 20.85
CA PRO A 70 13.64 -24.97 20.56
C PRO A 70 12.19 -25.45 20.39
N SER A 71 11.21 -24.78 21.02
CA SER A 71 9.79 -25.14 20.97
C SER A 71 9.09 -24.70 19.69
N THR A 72 9.58 -23.66 19.01
CA THR A 72 8.98 -23.10 17.78
C THR A 72 9.88 -23.24 16.54
N ALA A 73 11.18 -23.51 16.72
CA ALA A 73 12.23 -23.51 15.70
C ALA A 73 11.87 -24.25 14.40
N GLN A 74 11.32 -25.47 14.49
CA GLN A 74 11.02 -26.27 13.30
C GLN A 74 9.96 -25.61 12.41
N LYS A 75 8.91 -25.04 13.01
CA LYS A 75 7.86 -24.34 12.25
C LYS A 75 8.31 -22.93 11.85
N ALA A 76 9.04 -22.24 12.73
CA ALA A 76 9.63 -20.95 12.44
C ALA A 76 10.54 -21.00 11.21
N GLN A 77 11.35 -22.04 11.07
CA GLN A 77 12.22 -22.21 9.91
C GLN A 77 11.44 -22.31 8.58
N ILE A 78 10.30 -23.02 8.57
CA ILE A 78 9.44 -23.13 7.38
C ILE A 78 8.87 -21.76 6.99
N TRP A 79 8.34 -21.03 7.97
CA TRP A 79 7.78 -19.69 7.74
C TRP A 79 8.84 -18.65 7.42
N TYR A 80 10.05 -18.78 7.98
CA TYR A 80 11.17 -17.91 7.67
C TYR A 80 11.58 -18.03 6.21
N SER A 81 11.70 -19.27 5.69
CA SER A 81 11.99 -19.48 4.27
C SER A 81 10.91 -18.90 3.35
N LYS A 82 9.62 -18.99 3.73
CA LYS A 82 8.52 -18.35 3.01
C LYS A 82 8.62 -16.81 3.06
N ALA A 83 8.91 -16.25 4.23
CA ALA A 83 9.09 -14.81 4.43
C ALA A 83 10.26 -14.25 3.59
N GLN A 84 11.37 -14.97 3.53
CA GLN A 84 12.51 -14.60 2.68
C GLN A 84 12.15 -14.61 1.19
N LEU A 85 11.34 -15.59 0.75
CA LEU A 85 10.85 -15.62 -0.63
C LEU A 85 9.93 -14.43 -0.93
N ILE A 86 8.99 -14.10 -0.02
CA ILE A 86 8.12 -12.92 -0.13
C ILE A 86 8.96 -11.65 -0.27
N GLN A 87 9.96 -11.47 0.59
CA GLN A 87 10.84 -10.30 0.56
C GLN A 87 11.60 -10.22 -0.77
N SER A 88 12.17 -11.34 -1.23
CA SER A 88 12.92 -11.38 -2.49
C SER A 88 12.05 -11.01 -3.70
N LEU A 89 10.83 -11.55 -3.77
CA LEU A 89 9.87 -11.24 -4.83
C LEU A 89 9.47 -9.75 -4.81
N SER A 90 9.21 -9.20 -3.62
CA SER A 90 8.83 -7.80 -3.42
C SER A 90 9.95 -6.84 -3.80
N GLN A 91 11.19 -7.15 -3.41
CA GLN A 91 12.38 -6.40 -3.78
C GLN A 91 12.64 -6.43 -5.29
N ASN A 92 12.42 -7.56 -5.96
CA ASN A 92 12.63 -7.68 -7.40
C ASN A 92 11.73 -6.69 -8.18
N VAL A 93 10.43 -6.70 -7.91
CA VAL A 93 9.51 -5.78 -8.59
C VAL A 93 9.72 -4.34 -8.14
N SER A 94 9.99 -4.08 -6.86
CA SER A 94 10.25 -2.72 -6.37
C SER A 94 11.49 -2.09 -7.03
N ARG A 95 12.58 -2.86 -7.22
CA ARG A 95 13.77 -2.39 -7.96
C ARG A 95 13.45 -2.09 -9.42
N TYR A 96 12.59 -2.88 -10.05
CA TYR A 96 12.17 -2.60 -11.42
C TYR A 96 11.36 -1.30 -11.51
N VAL A 97 10.44 -1.06 -10.58
CA VAL A 97 9.68 0.20 -10.49
C VAL A 97 10.62 1.39 -10.26
N GLU A 98 11.63 1.26 -9.40
CA GLU A 98 12.64 2.31 -9.20
C GLU A 98 13.45 2.57 -10.48
N GLY A 99 13.86 1.51 -11.19
CA GLY A 99 14.50 1.64 -12.50
C GLY A 99 13.64 2.42 -13.50
N LEU A 100 12.33 2.20 -13.52
CA LEU A 100 11.41 2.99 -14.34
C LEU A 100 11.31 4.46 -13.92
N ARG A 101 11.39 4.76 -12.62
CA ARG A 101 11.43 6.15 -12.13
C ARG A 101 12.67 6.87 -12.66
N THR A 102 13.84 6.22 -12.59
CA THR A 102 15.09 6.76 -13.12
C THR A 102 15.02 6.95 -14.63
N SER A 103 14.65 5.93 -15.40
CA SER A 103 14.53 6.03 -16.85
C SER A 103 13.53 7.09 -17.30
N LEU A 104 12.44 7.29 -16.55
CA LEU A 104 11.48 8.34 -16.87
C LEU A 104 12.06 9.75 -16.68
N LYS A 105 12.83 9.97 -15.61
CA LYS A 105 13.54 11.24 -15.40
C LYS A 105 14.54 11.49 -16.53
N GLU A 106 15.31 10.46 -16.92
CA GLU A 106 16.25 10.52 -18.05
C GLU A 106 15.55 10.88 -19.36
N GLU A 107 14.43 10.20 -19.69
CA GLU A 107 13.59 10.51 -20.85
C GLU A 107 13.03 11.94 -20.82
N ALA A 108 12.78 12.49 -19.62
CA ALA A 108 12.37 13.88 -19.40
C ALA A 108 13.54 14.88 -19.39
N GLY A 109 14.75 14.43 -19.73
CA GLY A 109 15.93 15.27 -19.85
C GLY A 109 16.60 15.61 -18.52
N LEU A 110 16.70 14.63 -17.61
CA LEU A 110 17.37 14.75 -16.32
C LEU A 110 18.74 15.41 -16.44
N LYS A 111 18.98 16.40 -15.57
CA LYS A 111 20.25 17.07 -15.35
C LYS A 111 20.44 17.24 -13.85
N ILE A 112 21.67 17.13 -13.38
CA ILE A 112 22.02 17.45 -11.99
C ILE A 112 22.59 18.87 -11.99
N LYS A 113 21.99 19.76 -11.20
CA LYS A 113 22.46 21.14 -11.02
C LYS A 113 22.45 21.47 -9.53
N ASP A 114 23.61 21.86 -9.00
CA ASP A 114 23.76 22.23 -7.59
C ASP A 114 23.33 21.14 -6.60
N GLY A 115 23.42 19.86 -7.01
CA GLY A 115 22.97 18.71 -6.23
C GLY A 115 21.50 18.34 -6.43
N ASP A 116 20.71 19.20 -7.08
CA ASP A 116 19.30 18.97 -7.36
C ASP A 116 19.08 18.32 -8.73
N GLU A 117 18.12 17.40 -8.79
CA GLU A 117 17.65 16.82 -10.03
C GLU A 117 16.68 17.77 -10.75
N LEU A 118 17.03 18.17 -11.97
CA LEU A 118 16.20 18.97 -12.86
C LEU A 118 15.77 18.15 -14.07
N PHE A 119 14.47 18.01 -14.29
CA PHE A 119 13.89 17.36 -15.46
C PHE A 119 12.59 18.08 -15.87
N LYS A 120 12.10 17.82 -17.09
CA LYS A 120 10.86 18.43 -17.58
C LYS A 120 9.65 17.77 -16.92
N GLU A 121 9.12 18.41 -15.88
CA GLU A 121 8.05 17.87 -15.05
C GLU A 121 6.72 17.58 -15.77
N ASN A 122 6.44 18.30 -16.85
CA ASN A 122 5.21 18.21 -17.63
C ASN A 122 5.38 17.51 -18.99
N ASP A 123 6.51 16.83 -19.23
CA ASP A 123 6.80 16.20 -20.54
C ASP A 123 6.02 14.89 -20.74
N LYS A 124 4.78 15.03 -21.24
CA LYS A 124 3.93 13.89 -21.63
C LYS A 124 4.58 13.00 -22.70
N ASN A 125 5.45 13.56 -23.55
CA ASN A 125 6.12 12.80 -24.60
C ASN A 125 7.18 11.87 -24.01
N ALA A 126 7.84 12.26 -22.91
CA ALA A 126 8.75 11.38 -22.17
C ALA A 126 8.02 10.14 -21.63
N VAL A 127 6.84 10.35 -21.02
CA VAL A 127 5.98 9.25 -20.54
C VAL A 127 5.57 8.34 -21.70
N MET A 128 5.08 8.90 -22.81
CA MET A 128 4.72 8.14 -24.00
C MET A 128 5.91 7.36 -24.59
N ARG A 129 7.09 7.96 -24.68
CA ARG A 129 8.30 7.26 -25.19
C ARG A 129 8.61 6.05 -24.33
N LEU A 130 8.67 6.20 -23.01
CA LEU A 130 9.03 5.11 -22.10
C LEU A 130 7.95 4.02 -22.05
N PHE A 131 6.71 4.37 -21.72
CA PHE A 131 5.69 3.37 -21.40
C PHE A 131 5.03 2.76 -22.63
N ARG A 132 4.86 3.54 -23.71
CA ARG A 132 4.28 3.07 -24.97
C ARG A 132 5.34 2.60 -25.95
N LYS A 133 6.21 3.51 -26.40
CA LYS A 133 7.13 3.19 -27.52
C LYS A 133 8.20 2.16 -27.13
N GLN A 134 8.73 2.24 -25.91
CA GLN A 134 9.69 1.26 -25.38
C GLN A 134 9.01 0.07 -24.68
N GLY A 135 7.67 0.04 -24.62
CA GLY A 135 6.91 -1.09 -24.07
C GLY A 135 7.00 -1.29 -22.56
N LYS A 136 7.54 -0.33 -21.81
CA LYS A 136 7.77 -0.49 -20.35
C LYS A 136 6.49 -0.58 -19.52
N GLY A 137 5.37 -0.05 -20.02
CA GLY A 137 4.06 -0.23 -19.38
C GLY A 137 3.62 -1.71 -19.40
N ASN A 138 3.84 -2.39 -20.52
CA ASN A 138 3.53 -3.81 -20.66
C ASN A 138 4.47 -4.70 -19.82
N GLU A 139 5.75 -4.34 -19.73
CA GLU A 139 6.69 -5.05 -18.88
C GLU A 139 6.35 -4.88 -17.38
N LEU A 140 5.99 -3.66 -16.95
CA LEU A 140 5.54 -3.40 -15.57
C LEU A 140 4.29 -4.21 -15.24
N TYR A 141 3.31 -4.20 -16.13
CA TYR A 141 2.09 -4.98 -16.01
C TYR A 141 2.37 -6.47 -15.77
N LYS A 142 3.22 -7.05 -16.62
CA LYS A 142 3.58 -8.47 -16.54
C LYS A 142 4.26 -8.79 -15.22
N ARG A 143 5.21 -7.95 -14.77
CA ARG A 143 5.92 -8.16 -13.50
C ARG A 143 5.00 -8.05 -12.29
N LEU A 144 4.06 -7.11 -12.26
CA LEU A 144 3.08 -7.00 -11.18
C LEU A 144 2.16 -8.24 -11.13
N LYS A 145 1.73 -8.72 -12.30
CA LYS A 145 0.93 -9.95 -12.40
C LYS A 145 1.70 -11.19 -11.94
N GLU A 146 2.95 -11.32 -12.35
CA GLU A 146 3.84 -12.41 -11.92
C GLU A 146 4.08 -12.35 -10.41
N TYR A 147 4.38 -11.17 -9.85
CA TYR A 147 4.54 -11.00 -8.41
C TYR A 147 3.31 -11.49 -7.62
N ARG A 148 2.11 -11.04 -7.99
CA ARG A 148 0.86 -11.51 -7.36
C ARG A 148 0.70 -13.03 -7.47
N SER A 149 0.97 -13.58 -8.65
CA SER A 149 0.88 -15.02 -8.91
C SER A 149 1.86 -15.80 -8.03
N GLU A 150 3.11 -15.38 -7.96
CA GLU A 150 4.14 -16.05 -7.15
C GLU A 150 3.82 -15.96 -5.65
N ILE A 151 3.41 -14.79 -5.13
CA ILE A 151 2.98 -14.67 -3.72
C ILE A 151 1.81 -15.61 -3.41
N SER A 152 0.82 -15.72 -4.31
CA SER A 152 -0.34 -16.59 -4.11
C SER A 152 0.00 -18.10 -4.04
N LYS A 153 1.13 -18.50 -4.64
CA LYS A 153 1.59 -19.90 -4.65
C LYS A 153 2.38 -20.29 -3.40
N ILE A 154 2.85 -19.31 -2.61
CA ILE A 154 3.68 -19.57 -1.42
C ILE A 154 2.90 -20.33 -0.35
N ASP A 155 1.63 -19.96 -0.14
CA ASP A 155 0.74 -20.64 0.78
C ASP A 155 -0.73 -20.41 0.40
N SER A 156 -1.58 -21.41 0.62
CA SER A 156 -3.02 -21.33 0.37
C SER A 156 -3.72 -20.14 1.06
N GLY A 157 -3.22 -19.70 2.22
CA GLY A 157 -3.79 -18.54 2.92
C GLY A 157 -3.50 -17.19 2.27
N MET A 158 -2.46 -17.11 1.42
CA MET A 158 -2.02 -15.86 0.77
C MET A 158 -3.03 -15.30 -0.22
N LEU A 159 -3.84 -16.17 -0.86
CA LEU A 159 -4.85 -15.71 -1.81
C LEU A 159 -5.84 -14.75 -1.15
N SER A 160 -6.32 -15.11 0.05
CA SER A 160 -7.27 -14.29 0.80
C SER A 160 -6.71 -12.93 1.21
N ILE A 161 -5.39 -12.83 1.39
CA ILE A 161 -4.69 -11.60 1.72
C ILE A 161 -4.58 -10.72 0.49
N LEU A 162 -4.17 -11.29 -0.64
CA LEU A 162 -4.07 -10.59 -1.91
C LEU A 162 -5.44 -10.04 -2.37
N GLU A 163 -6.53 -10.74 -2.08
CA GLU A 163 -7.89 -10.29 -2.37
C GLU A 163 -8.35 -9.11 -1.51
N ARG A 164 -7.74 -8.90 -0.33
CA ARG A 164 -8.00 -7.76 0.57
C ARG A 164 -6.97 -6.62 0.43
N GLY A 165 -5.93 -6.78 -0.39
CA GLY A 165 -4.87 -5.81 -0.58
C GLY A 165 -5.28 -4.58 -1.42
N PRO A 166 -4.34 -3.74 -1.89
CA PRO A 166 -4.67 -2.60 -2.74
C PRO A 166 -5.27 -3.02 -4.10
N GLU A 167 -6.26 -2.28 -4.61
CA GLU A 167 -7.06 -2.66 -5.80
C GLU A 167 -6.24 -2.93 -7.08
N VAL A 168 -5.11 -2.25 -7.21
CA VAL A 168 -4.13 -2.42 -8.29
C VAL A 168 -3.43 -3.79 -8.23
N MET A 169 -3.52 -4.50 -7.11
CA MET A 169 -3.10 -5.90 -6.95
C MET A 169 -4.29 -6.85 -6.84
N ILE A 170 -5.51 -6.35 -6.60
CA ILE A 170 -6.73 -7.15 -6.47
C ILE A 170 -7.31 -7.52 -7.84
N LYS A 171 -7.41 -6.56 -8.77
CA LYS A 171 -8.06 -6.83 -10.05
C LYS A 171 -7.19 -7.78 -10.84
N ASP A 172 -7.73 -8.97 -11.10
CA ASP A 172 -7.20 -9.85 -12.12
C ASP A 172 -7.21 -9.05 -13.40
N PHE A 173 -6.02 -8.62 -13.81
CA PHE A 173 -5.93 -7.69 -14.91
C PHE A 173 -6.30 -8.35 -16.25
N GLY A 174 -6.64 -9.63 -16.26
CA GLY A 174 -6.99 -10.39 -17.44
C GLY A 174 -5.79 -11.07 -18.07
N SER A 175 -6.07 -12.01 -18.97
CA SER A 175 -5.09 -12.75 -19.76
C SER A 175 -5.08 -12.24 -21.20
N GLY A 176 -3.95 -11.69 -21.66
CA GLY A 176 -3.73 -11.33 -23.07
C GLY A 176 -3.13 -9.94 -23.29
N GLY A 177 -2.70 -9.67 -24.53
CA GLY A 177 -2.06 -8.40 -24.90
C GLY A 177 -2.96 -7.17 -24.75
N LYS A 178 -4.28 -7.33 -24.88
CA LYS A 178 -5.26 -6.25 -24.74
C LYS A 178 -5.31 -5.69 -23.31
N ALA A 179 -5.23 -6.56 -22.30
CA ALA A 179 -5.22 -6.16 -20.89
C ALA A 179 -3.99 -5.32 -20.51
N SER A 180 -2.82 -5.71 -21.05
CA SER A 180 -1.57 -4.98 -20.84
C SER A 180 -1.58 -3.61 -21.52
N ASP A 181 -2.18 -3.52 -22.71
CA ASP A 181 -2.38 -2.25 -23.42
C ASP A 181 -3.35 -1.33 -22.68
N ASP A 182 -4.47 -1.86 -22.18
CA ASP A 182 -5.45 -1.14 -21.37
C ASP A 182 -4.83 -0.65 -20.05
N PHE A 183 -4.00 -1.46 -19.40
CA PHE A 183 -3.21 -1.04 -18.23
C PHE A 183 -2.34 0.17 -18.56
N THR A 184 -1.54 0.07 -19.63
CA THR A 184 -0.62 1.15 -20.01
C THR A 184 -1.40 2.42 -20.35
N LYS A 185 -2.54 2.27 -21.05
CA LYS A 185 -3.46 3.37 -21.35
C LYS A 185 -3.97 4.06 -20.10
N ASN A 186 -4.50 3.27 -19.16
CA ASN A 186 -5.18 3.79 -17.99
C ASN A 186 -4.24 4.51 -17.02
N TYR A 187 -2.98 4.07 -16.94
CA TYR A 187 -2.03 4.59 -15.96
C TYR A 187 -0.98 5.53 -16.53
N PHE A 188 -0.71 5.52 -17.84
CA PHE A 188 0.42 6.26 -18.43
C PHE A 188 0.11 7.08 -19.67
N ASP A 189 -1.11 7.03 -20.24
CA ASP A 189 -1.44 7.89 -21.38
C ASP A 189 -1.85 9.30 -20.95
N ASP A 190 -1.37 10.30 -21.70
CA ASP A 190 -1.70 11.73 -21.58
C ASP A 190 -1.47 12.35 -20.18
N ILE A 191 -0.57 11.77 -19.38
CA ILE A 191 -0.15 12.31 -18.08
C ILE A 191 1.24 12.95 -18.13
N SER A 192 1.50 13.86 -17.19
CA SER A 192 2.82 14.49 -17.02
C SER A 192 3.86 13.54 -16.44
N THR A 193 5.15 13.89 -16.57
CA THR A 193 6.26 13.15 -15.97
C THR A 193 6.10 13.01 -14.45
N VAL A 194 5.75 14.09 -13.75
CA VAL A 194 5.53 14.05 -12.29
C VAL A 194 4.33 13.18 -11.91
N ALA A 195 3.24 13.21 -12.69
CA ALA A 195 2.10 12.33 -12.46
C ALA A 195 2.48 10.85 -12.62
N ALA A 196 3.26 10.53 -13.66
CA ALA A 196 3.76 9.19 -13.89
C ALA A 196 4.72 8.73 -12.77
N LEU A 197 5.58 9.60 -12.24
CA LEU A 197 6.43 9.31 -11.08
C LEU A 197 5.60 9.01 -9.83
N ALA A 198 4.59 9.82 -9.53
CA ALA A 198 3.68 9.58 -8.40
C ALA A 198 2.92 8.25 -8.56
N MET A 199 2.52 7.91 -9.79
CA MET A 199 1.89 6.62 -10.10
C MET A 199 2.85 5.44 -9.86
N LEU A 200 4.11 5.54 -10.31
CA LEU A 200 5.15 4.53 -10.02
C LEU A 200 5.36 4.36 -8.52
N ASN A 201 5.40 5.46 -7.76
CA ASN A 201 5.52 5.39 -6.30
C ASN A 201 4.32 4.68 -5.67
N ARG A 202 3.11 4.95 -6.18
CA ARG A 202 1.89 4.26 -5.73
C ARG A 202 1.99 2.75 -5.98
N PHE A 203 2.51 2.31 -7.13
CA PHE A 203 2.77 0.89 -7.37
C PHE A 203 3.77 0.32 -6.36
N GLN A 204 4.86 1.04 -6.08
CA GLN A 204 5.86 0.65 -5.10
C GLN A 204 5.27 0.51 -3.68
N ASN A 205 4.44 1.48 -3.28
CA ASN A 205 3.72 1.44 -2.01
C ASN A 205 2.78 0.24 -1.92
N ASN A 206 2.01 -0.02 -2.98
CA ASN A 206 1.13 -1.19 -3.02
C ASN A 206 1.91 -2.52 -2.93
N ILE A 207 3.09 -2.62 -3.54
CA ILE A 207 3.96 -3.80 -3.42
C ILE A 207 4.37 -4.01 -1.97
N ARG A 208 4.80 -2.94 -1.27
CA ARG A 208 5.19 -2.98 0.14
C ARG A 208 4.04 -3.33 1.07
N ILE A 209 2.83 -2.81 0.81
CA ILE A 209 1.63 -3.19 1.56
C ILE A 209 1.36 -4.69 1.42
N VAL A 210 1.43 -5.22 0.19
CA VAL A 210 1.24 -6.67 -0.05
C VAL A 210 2.32 -7.49 0.65
N GLU A 211 3.58 -7.07 0.55
CA GLU A 211 4.70 -7.69 1.27
C GLU A 211 4.40 -7.74 2.77
N ASN A 212 3.99 -6.60 3.36
CA ASN A 212 3.66 -6.49 4.76
C ASN A 212 2.56 -7.45 5.19
N GLN A 213 1.45 -7.46 4.46
CA GLN A 213 0.32 -8.33 4.78
C GLN A 213 0.71 -9.82 4.68
N ALA A 214 1.53 -10.19 3.68
CA ALA A 214 2.02 -11.55 3.51
C ALA A 214 3.01 -11.96 4.62
N LEU A 215 3.94 -11.08 5.00
CA LEU A 215 4.87 -11.31 6.12
C LEU A 215 4.12 -11.43 7.45
N ARG A 216 3.11 -10.58 7.68
CA ARG A 216 2.27 -10.66 8.88
C ARG A 216 1.50 -11.97 8.96
N PHE A 217 1.07 -12.52 7.83
CA PHE A 217 0.50 -13.86 7.81
C PHE A 217 1.50 -14.95 8.18
N CYS A 218 2.76 -14.83 7.76
CA CYS A 218 3.81 -15.75 8.20
C CYS A 218 4.00 -15.68 9.72
N VAL A 219 4.07 -14.47 10.29
CA VAL A 219 4.15 -14.26 11.74
C VAL A 219 2.96 -14.89 12.48
N ASN A 220 1.74 -14.61 12.03
CA ASN A 220 0.50 -15.12 12.64
C ASN A 220 0.34 -16.65 12.52
N SER A 221 1.12 -17.29 11.66
CA SER A 221 1.09 -18.74 11.46
C SER A 221 2.08 -19.49 12.36
N LEU A 222 2.88 -18.78 13.17
CA LEU A 222 3.75 -19.36 14.19
C LEU A 222 2.94 -19.77 15.43
N PRO A 223 3.20 -20.96 16.02
CA PRO A 223 2.53 -21.38 17.25
C PRO A 223 3.05 -20.59 18.46
N HIS A 224 2.19 -20.34 19.44
CA HIS A 224 2.55 -19.78 20.77
C HIS A 224 3.20 -18.40 20.77
N LEU A 225 3.19 -17.71 19.63
CA LEU A 225 3.72 -16.37 19.52
C LEU A 225 2.82 -15.40 20.32
N ILE A 226 3.22 -15.11 21.56
CA ILE A 226 2.71 -13.98 22.34
C ILE A 226 3.66 -12.82 22.05
N LEU A 227 3.21 -11.94 21.14
CA LEU A 227 4.01 -10.94 20.46
C LEU A 227 4.18 -9.68 21.26
N ASP A 228 5.12 -9.76 22.19
CA ASP A 228 5.33 -8.72 23.17
C ASP A 228 6.68 -8.00 23.06
N ASP A 229 7.61 -8.46 22.21
CA ASP A 229 8.96 -7.89 22.13
C ASP A 229 9.15 -6.87 20.99
N PHE A 230 8.10 -6.56 20.22
CA PHE A 230 8.16 -5.57 19.15
C PHE A 230 7.56 -4.26 19.63
N GLY A 231 8.36 -3.20 19.57
CA GLY A 231 8.19 -1.94 20.29
C GLY A 231 6.82 -1.24 20.18
N PRO A 232 6.61 -0.16 20.95
CA PRO A 232 5.32 0.51 21.07
C PRO A 232 5.04 1.32 19.80
N GLY A 233 4.56 0.68 18.74
CA GLY A 233 4.25 1.34 17.49
C GLY A 233 2.84 1.01 17.02
N GLY A 234 1.85 1.80 17.38
CA GLY A 234 0.64 1.90 16.57
C GLY A 234 1.02 2.58 15.26
N PHE A 235 0.44 2.19 14.13
CA PHE A 235 0.65 2.81 12.83
C PHE A 235 -0.66 3.38 12.31
N ALA A 236 -0.54 4.41 11.47
CA ALA A 236 -1.63 5.01 10.73
C ALA A 236 -1.05 5.48 9.39
N SER A 237 -1.62 5.00 8.28
CA SER A 237 -1.20 5.35 6.92
C SER A 237 -2.43 5.61 6.08
N ILE A 238 -2.32 6.50 5.08
CA ILE A 238 -3.39 6.84 4.14
C ILE A 238 -2.98 6.50 2.72
N ASN A 239 -3.94 6.02 1.95
CA ASN A 239 -3.74 5.61 0.56
C ASN A 239 -3.44 6.77 -0.41
N SER A 240 -3.70 8.00 0.00
CA SER A 240 -3.32 9.22 -0.73
C SER A 240 -3.20 10.41 0.22
N THR A 241 -2.21 11.27 0.01
CA THR A 241 -2.02 12.52 0.77
C THR A 241 -2.47 13.76 0.00
N TYR A 242 -2.90 13.61 -1.26
CA TYR A 242 -3.45 14.70 -2.06
C TYR A 242 -4.58 14.20 -2.95
N VAL A 243 -5.75 14.83 -2.84
CA VAL A 243 -6.98 14.35 -3.47
C VAL A 243 -7.93 15.46 -3.90
N ARG A 244 -8.81 15.14 -4.82
CA ARG A 244 -9.93 16.03 -5.19
C ARG A 244 -10.98 16.05 -4.09
N PRO A 245 -11.78 17.13 -4.00
CA PRO A 245 -12.96 17.15 -3.15
C PRO A 245 -13.81 15.89 -3.36
N LEU A 246 -14.24 15.26 -2.26
CA LEU A 246 -15.10 14.07 -2.24
C LEU A 246 -14.49 12.77 -2.81
N GLU A 247 -13.20 12.76 -3.14
CA GLU A 247 -12.49 11.55 -3.57
C GLU A 247 -12.51 10.50 -2.44
N LYS A 248 -12.62 9.22 -2.80
CA LYS A 248 -12.66 8.13 -1.81
C LYS A 248 -11.25 7.85 -1.29
N MET A 249 -11.13 7.79 0.03
CA MET A 249 -9.89 7.67 0.79
C MET A 249 -9.97 6.49 1.73
N GLU A 250 -8.80 5.96 2.09
CA GLU A 250 -8.65 4.87 3.04
C GLU A 250 -7.49 5.16 3.99
N ILE A 251 -7.76 5.10 5.29
CA ILE A 251 -6.72 5.03 6.32
C ILE A 251 -6.62 3.59 6.81
N MET A 252 -5.41 3.06 6.81
CA MET A 252 -5.03 1.82 7.47
C MET A 252 -4.37 2.18 8.80
N ALA A 253 -4.88 1.65 9.91
CA ALA A 253 -4.24 1.79 11.20
C ALA A 253 -4.19 0.46 11.94
N GLY A 254 -3.22 0.27 12.82
CA GLY A 254 -3.07 -0.97 13.57
C GLY A 254 -1.95 -0.90 14.58
N VAL A 255 -1.81 -1.94 15.41
CA VAL A 255 -0.68 -2.06 16.33
C VAL A 255 0.39 -2.93 15.64
N VAL A 256 1.66 -2.53 15.74
CA VAL A 256 2.82 -3.35 15.31
C VAL A 256 3.05 -4.54 16.27
N SER A 257 2.40 -4.55 17.43
CA SER A 257 2.28 -5.73 18.29
C SER A 257 1.20 -6.65 17.75
N PHE A 258 1.66 -7.79 17.26
CA PHE A 258 0.90 -8.86 16.62
C PHE A 258 0.02 -9.67 17.60
N LEU A 259 -0.31 -9.12 18.77
CA LEU A 259 -1.33 -9.72 19.63
C LEU A 259 -2.65 -9.84 18.86
N LYS A 260 -3.42 -10.89 19.16
CA LYS A 260 -4.83 -11.00 18.77
C LYS A 260 -5.44 -9.61 18.83
N SER A 261 -5.94 -9.14 17.70
CA SER A 261 -6.67 -7.88 17.54
C SER A 261 -7.87 -7.67 18.49
N ALA A 262 -8.10 -8.59 19.41
CA ALA A 262 -9.16 -8.61 20.40
C ALA A 262 -9.02 -7.55 21.51
N ASP A 263 -7.80 -7.10 21.85
CA ASP A 263 -7.57 -6.13 22.96
C ASP A 263 -7.08 -4.75 22.48
N ALA A 264 -7.00 -4.55 21.16
CA ALA A 264 -6.67 -3.26 20.58
C ALA A 264 -7.95 -2.49 20.19
N GLU A 265 -7.93 -1.18 20.39
CA GLU A 265 -8.98 -0.26 19.97
C GLU A 265 -8.38 0.81 19.07
N ILE A 266 -8.94 0.94 17.86
CA ILE A 266 -8.52 1.94 16.89
C ILE A 266 -9.64 2.96 16.75
N VAL A 267 -9.31 4.24 16.96
CA VAL A 267 -10.23 5.36 16.76
C VAL A 267 -9.65 6.26 15.68
N ILE A 268 -10.36 6.40 14.57
CA ILE A 268 -9.99 7.29 13.46
C ILE A 268 -11.05 8.37 13.34
N ALA A 269 -10.65 9.65 13.43
CA ALA A 269 -11.57 10.79 13.36
C ALA A 269 -12.75 10.69 14.34
N GLY A 270 -12.49 10.18 15.55
CA GLY A 270 -13.50 9.98 16.59
C GLY A 270 -14.42 8.78 16.40
N LYS A 271 -14.18 7.92 15.39
CA LYS A 271 -14.95 6.69 15.15
C LYS A 271 -14.13 5.45 15.49
N THR A 272 -14.71 4.54 16.26
CA THR A 272 -14.11 3.22 16.52
C THR A 272 -14.14 2.37 15.25
N ILE A 273 -12.98 1.80 14.90
CA ILE A 273 -12.76 1.02 13.69
C ILE A 273 -12.62 -0.46 14.07
N LEU A 274 -13.33 -1.33 13.36
CA LEU A 274 -13.20 -2.76 13.52
C LEU A 274 -11.82 -3.21 13.04
N ILE A 275 -11.15 -4.02 13.84
CA ILE A 275 -9.87 -4.62 13.48
C ILE A 275 -10.15 -5.95 12.78
N GLU A 276 -9.64 -6.09 11.57
CA GLU A 276 -9.79 -7.29 10.75
C GLU A 276 -8.89 -8.44 11.26
N PRO A 277 -9.07 -9.68 10.79
CA PRO A 277 -8.24 -10.83 11.19
C PRO A 277 -6.75 -10.69 10.88
N ASP A 278 -6.41 -9.78 9.97
CA ASP A 278 -5.03 -9.41 9.70
C ASP A 278 -4.45 -8.46 10.77
N GLY A 279 -5.23 -7.94 11.71
CA GLY A 279 -4.78 -7.03 12.76
C GLY A 279 -4.76 -5.55 12.35
N VAL A 280 -5.43 -5.18 11.26
CA VAL A 280 -5.53 -3.80 10.76
C VAL A 280 -6.98 -3.32 10.80
N GLY A 281 -7.19 -2.07 11.18
CA GLY A 281 -8.43 -1.35 10.98
C GLY A 281 -8.39 -0.52 9.69
N TYR A 282 -9.43 -0.66 8.87
CA TYR A 282 -9.57 0.03 7.59
C TYR A 282 -10.69 1.09 7.69
N TYR A 283 -10.33 2.38 7.60
CA TYR A 283 -11.30 3.47 7.60
C TYR A 283 -11.47 4.08 6.22
N HIS A 284 -12.63 3.83 5.63
CA HIS A 284 -13.03 4.37 4.34
C HIS A 284 -13.81 5.67 4.53
N PHE A 285 -13.40 6.73 3.83
CA PHE A 285 -14.09 8.02 3.88
C PHE A 285 -14.02 8.75 2.53
N LYS A 286 -14.72 9.88 2.43
CA LYS A 286 -14.56 10.81 1.31
C LYS A 286 -13.77 12.01 1.78
N ALA A 287 -12.81 12.45 0.97
CA ALA A 287 -12.04 13.67 1.20
C ALA A 287 -12.98 14.86 1.42
N ASP A 288 -12.51 15.82 2.24
CA ASP A 288 -13.28 17.01 2.56
C ASP A 288 -13.63 17.80 1.28
N LYS A 289 -14.69 18.60 1.34
CA LYS A 289 -15.04 19.53 0.26
C LYS A 289 -14.14 20.76 0.26
N ALA A 290 -13.68 21.19 1.43
CA ALA A 290 -12.86 22.37 1.58
C ALA A 290 -11.44 22.09 1.07
N ALA A 291 -10.92 23.00 0.26
CA ALA A 291 -9.54 22.95 -0.20
C ALA A 291 -8.54 23.21 0.93
N GLY A 292 -7.33 22.67 0.82
CA GLY A 292 -6.24 22.90 1.77
C GLY A 292 -5.85 21.64 2.56
N LYS A 293 -5.00 21.83 3.57
CA LYS A 293 -4.51 20.75 4.43
C LYS A 293 -5.57 20.34 5.45
N HIS A 294 -5.72 19.04 5.61
CA HIS A 294 -6.61 18.39 6.55
C HIS A 294 -5.83 17.37 7.37
N PHE A 295 -6.28 17.20 8.61
CA PHE A 295 -5.61 16.36 9.59
C PHE A 295 -6.63 15.43 10.24
N LEU A 296 -6.39 14.13 10.16
CA LEU A 296 -7.23 13.11 10.77
C LEU A 296 -6.49 12.53 11.98
N PRO A 297 -7.01 12.72 13.20
CA PRO A 297 -6.42 12.08 14.37
C PRO A 297 -6.70 10.58 14.33
N VAL A 298 -5.68 9.81 14.64
CA VAL A 298 -5.71 8.36 14.78
C VAL A 298 -5.19 8.02 16.16
N GLN A 299 -6.03 7.38 16.97
CA GLN A 299 -5.68 6.89 18.29
C GLN A 299 -5.72 5.38 18.29
N ILE A 300 -4.68 4.77 18.82
CA ILE A 300 -4.51 3.33 18.87
C ILE A 300 -4.22 2.99 20.32
N THR A 301 -5.16 2.32 20.96
CA THR A 301 -5.03 1.86 22.34
C THR A 301 -4.86 0.35 22.34
N PHE A 302 -3.89 -0.16 23.11
CA PHE A 302 -3.61 -1.59 23.19
C PHE A 302 -3.03 -1.94 24.56
N THR A 303 -3.16 -3.20 24.95
CA THR A 303 -2.55 -3.73 26.17
C THR A 303 -1.20 -4.34 25.82
N GLY A 304 -0.11 -3.93 26.48
CA GLY A 304 1.20 -4.57 26.34
C GLY A 304 1.37 -5.79 27.24
N ARG A 305 2.48 -6.54 27.10
CA ARG A 305 2.86 -7.69 27.96
C ARG A 305 2.81 -7.43 29.45
N ASP A 306 3.16 -6.20 29.82
CA ASP A 306 3.18 -5.73 31.21
C ASP A 306 1.76 -5.61 31.80
N GLY A 307 0.73 -5.90 31.02
CA GLY A 307 -0.67 -5.71 31.38
C GLY A 307 -1.09 -4.25 31.36
N ASN A 308 -0.19 -3.32 31.02
CA ASN A 308 -0.49 -1.90 31.00
C ASN A 308 -1.10 -1.53 29.65
N ARG A 309 -2.17 -0.73 29.70
CA ARG A 309 -2.73 -0.12 28.50
C ARG A 309 -1.84 1.04 28.06
N ARG A 310 -1.52 1.06 26.76
CA ARG A 310 -0.76 2.10 26.09
C ARG A 310 -1.64 2.74 25.03
N MET A 311 -1.46 4.04 24.82
CA MET A 311 -2.14 4.80 23.77
C MET A 311 -1.11 5.47 22.88
N ILE A 312 -1.29 5.33 21.57
CA ILE A 312 -0.48 5.99 20.57
C ILE A 312 -1.39 6.90 19.76
N ALA A 313 -1.07 8.19 19.76
CA ALA A 313 -1.73 9.18 18.93
C ALA A 313 -0.87 9.47 17.71
N LYS A 314 -1.48 9.38 16.54
CA LYS A 314 -0.91 9.80 15.26
C LYS A 314 -1.87 10.77 14.59
N THR A 315 -1.32 11.62 13.74
CA THR A 315 -2.11 12.50 12.88
C THR A 315 -1.78 12.16 11.46
N VAL A 316 -2.80 11.86 10.67
CA VAL A 316 -2.67 11.61 9.25
C VAL A 316 -3.02 12.88 8.50
N GLU A 317 -2.07 13.40 7.71
CA GLU A 317 -2.25 14.60 6.90
C GLU A 317 -2.66 14.23 5.47
N TYR A 318 -3.65 14.95 4.93
CA TYR A 318 -3.97 14.93 3.51
C TYR A 318 -4.35 16.33 3.03
N THR A 319 -4.17 16.61 1.75
CA THR A 319 -4.51 17.90 1.13
C THR A 319 -5.63 17.72 0.12
N VAL A 320 -6.65 18.57 0.21
CA VAL A 320 -7.72 18.64 -0.79
C VAL A 320 -7.38 19.71 -1.81
N ALA A 321 -7.43 19.34 -3.09
CA ALA A 321 -7.19 20.26 -4.20
C ALA A 321 -8.17 21.43 -4.17
N GLY A 322 -7.65 22.65 -4.39
CA GLY A 322 -8.49 23.82 -4.58
C GLY A 322 -9.04 23.88 -5.99
N ASP A 323 -10.35 24.09 -6.11
CA ASP A 323 -10.96 24.59 -7.34
C ASP A 323 -10.54 26.07 -7.52
N LYS A 324 -9.37 26.28 -8.13
CA LYS A 324 -9.02 27.55 -8.76
C LYS A 324 -8.76 27.32 -10.23
#